data_AF-A0A2A5F8X6-F1
#
_entry.id   AF-A0A2A5F8X6-F1
#
_cell.length_a   1.000
_cell.length_b   1.000
_cell.length_c   1.000
_cell.angle_alpha   90.00
_cell.angle_beta   90.00
_cell.angle_gamma   90.00
#
_symmetry.space_group_name_H-M   'P 1'
#
loop_
_entity.id
_entity.type
_entity.pdbx_description
1 polymer ?
#
loop_
_entity_poly.entity_id
_entity_poly.type
_entity_poly.pdbx_seq_one_letter_code
_entity_poly.pdbx_strand_id
1 'polypeptide(L)'
;MNFLQITSLLIVLAGAFGAINYFFLRLPSSIGILVVALLASLAMMGIDLIWPAIGITENIRGVVEGIEFSGALLEGMLGLLLFAGALHVKIEDLREQAWTVALMATLGIAISTAIAGFGFAWLVGAPILVALVFGALISPTDPVAVLGVLRAANLRKSLETQIAGESLFNDGVGYVVFLLLVGLAWPSPDAHAQGLAGVLGLFGKEALGGAALGAFLGWMTFQLMKRIDDYPLEVLLTLGLAFGGYELAIYLHFSGPIMAVVAGLFIGDVGTKHGMSKQTREYVNAFWELIDEILNAVLFLLIGVEVFAVAFNVDAIWAGIGGIALSLVARLAAVSVPVLLMSRWRKFRRDVIPIMTWGGLKGGISVALALSLPDSEWKPIILTTTYIVVLFSIIIQGLTIAPLAKRLNREQELL
;
A
#
# COMPACT_ATOMS: atom_id res chain seq x y z
N MET A 1 13.28 5.03 23.29
CA MET A 1 11.96 4.77 23.91
C MET A 1 11.69 3.28 23.81
N ASN A 2 10.91 2.68 24.72
CA ASN A 2 10.49 1.29 24.53
C ASN A 2 9.33 1.20 23.53
N PHE A 3 9.07 0.01 23.00
CA PHE A 3 8.01 -0.23 22.00
C PHE A 3 6.65 0.33 22.45
N LEU A 4 6.24 0.08 23.70
CA LEU A 4 4.97 0.55 24.24
C LEU A 4 4.85 2.08 24.23
N GLN A 5 5.92 2.80 24.59
CA GLN A 5 5.94 4.27 24.56
C GLN A 5 5.78 4.81 23.14
N ILE A 6 6.44 4.18 22.16
CA ILE A 6 6.34 4.57 20.75
C ILE A 6 4.93 4.32 20.25
N THR A 7 4.38 3.12 20.43
CA THR A 7 3.03 2.79 19.99
C THR A 7 1.98 3.69 20.64
N SER A 8 2.11 3.96 21.94
CA SER A 8 1.22 4.88 22.65
C SER A 8 1.30 6.30 22.09
N LEU A 9 2.50 6.81 21.83
CA LEU A 9 2.70 8.13 21.24
C LEU A 9 2.04 8.22 19.86
N LEU A 10 2.24 7.22 19.00
CA LEU A 10 1.65 7.18 17.66
C LEU A 10 0.12 7.21 17.70
N ILE A 11 -0.50 6.42 18.58
CA ILE A 11 -1.96 6.39 18.73
C ILE A 11 -2.48 7.74 19.22
N VAL A 12 -1.83 8.33 20.23
CA VAL A 12 -2.23 9.64 20.78
C VAL A 12 -2.11 10.74 19.73
N LEU A 13 -1.00 10.77 18.98
CA LEU A 13 -0.78 11.74 17.91
C LEU A 13 -1.75 11.54 16.74
N ALA A 14 -2.01 10.30 16.34
CA ALA A 14 -2.98 10.00 15.28
C ALA A 14 -4.38 10.50 15.66
N GLY A 15 -4.81 10.28 16.91
CA GLY A 15 -6.06 10.82 17.44
C GLY A 15 -6.09 12.34 17.49
N ALA A 16 -5.01 12.97 17.97
CA ALA A 16 -4.90 14.43 18.04
C ALA A 16 -4.93 15.08 16.65
N PHE A 17 -4.17 14.55 15.69
CA PHE A 17 -4.12 15.08 14.33
C PHE A 17 -5.41 14.79 13.56
N GLY A 18 -6.04 13.64 13.81
CA GLY A 18 -7.38 13.33 13.33
C GLY A 18 -8.42 14.35 13.83
N ALA A 19 -8.36 14.72 15.11
CA ALA A 19 -9.23 15.76 15.67
C ALA A 19 -8.97 17.15 15.04
N ILE A 20 -7.71 17.53 14.84
CA ILE A 20 -7.35 18.77 14.14
C ILE A 20 -7.92 18.77 12.72
N ASN A 21 -7.76 17.67 11.98
CA ASN A 21 -8.35 17.53 10.65
C ASN A 21 -9.87 17.69 10.70
N TYR A 22 -10.54 17.01 11.63
CA TYR A 22 -11.99 17.08 11.79
C TYR A 22 -12.51 18.51 12.04
N PHE A 23 -11.86 19.25 12.94
CA PHE A 23 -12.31 20.61 13.29
C PHE A 23 -11.91 21.68 12.27
N PHE A 24 -10.72 21.58 11.67
CA PHE A 24 -10.14 22.68 10.89
C PHE A 24 -10.05 22.42 9.38
N LEU A 25 -9.60 21.24 8.94
CA LEU A 25 -9.26 20.99 7.53
C LEU A 25 -10.38 20.30 6.74
N ARG A 26 -11.16 19.43 7.40
CA ARG A 26 -12.25 18.62 6.81
C ARG A 26 -11.83 17.83 5.57
N LEU A 27 -10.57 17.38 5.55
CA LEU A 27 -10.05 16.51 4.51
C LEU A 27 -10.42 15.05 4.82
N PRO A 28 -10.38 14.14 3.82
CA PRO A 28 -10.45 12.70 4.06
C PRO A 28 -9.50 12.28 5.18
N SER A 29 -9.93 11.40 6.09
CA SER A 29 -9.27 11.15 7.38
C SER A 29 -7.76 10.94 7.27
N SER A 30 -7.32 9.94 6.50
CA SER A 30 -5.89 9.60 6.35
C SER A 30 -5.09 10.75 5.70
N ILE A 31 -5.62 11.38 4.64
CA ILE A 31 -4.98 12.51 3.96
C ILE A 31 -4.84 13.70 4.92
N GLY A 32 -5.89 13.98 5.70
CA GLY A 32 -5.89 15.06 6.67
C GLY A 32 -4.87 14.85 7.78
N ILE A 33 -4.75 13.63 8.31
CA ILE A 33 -3.73 13.28 9.32
C ILE A 33 -2.32 13.51 8.75
N LEU A 34 -2.05 13.04 7.52
CA LEU A 34 -0.77 13.27 6.85
C LEU A 34 -0.47 14.76 6.71
N VAL A 35 -1.44 15.56 6.25
CA VAL A 35 -1.25 17.01 6.05
C VAL A 35 -0.96 17.71 7.37
N VAL A 36 -1.69 17.39 8.44
CA VAL A 36 -1.45 17.94 9.78
C VAL A 36 -0.05 17.53 10.28
N ALA A 37 0.32 16.26 10.13
CA ALA A 37 1.63 15.76 10.54
C ALA A 37 2.77 16.43 9.77
N LEU A 38 2.64 16.58 8.47
CA LEU A 38 3.63 17.23 7.61
C LEU A 38 3.77 18.72 7.96
N LEU A 39 2.66 19.44 8.13
CA LEU A 39 2.68 20.85 8.52
C LEU A 39 3.30 21.06 9.90
N ALA A 40 2.96 20.21 10.87
CA ALA A 40 3.57 20.23 12.19
C ALA A 40 5.08 19.98 12.13
N SER A 41 5.50 18.99 11.34
CA SER A 41 6.92 18.64 11.14
C SER A 41 7.69 19.78 10.48
N LEU A 42 7.17 20.36 9.40
CA LEU A 42 7.78 21.50 8.72
C LEU A 42 7.83 22.75 9.60
N ALA A 43 6.79 23.01 10.41
CA ALA A 43 6.80 24.11 11.36
C ALA A 43 7.88 23.94 12.42
N MET A 44 8.06 22.72 12.95
CA MET A 44 9.14 22.42 13.90
C MET A 44 10.53 22.60 13.28
N MET A 45 10.75 22.10 12.06
CA MET A 45 12.00 22.34 11.32
C MET A 45 12.26 23.84 11.08
N GLY A 46 11.21 24.60 10.75
CA GLY A 46 11.28 26.04 10.56
C GLY A 46 11.65 26.80 11.83
N ILE A 47 11.13 26.38 12.99
CA ILE A 47 11.48 26.94 14.29
C ILE A 47 12.95 26.67 14.62
N ASP A 48 13.43 25.46 14.36
CA ASP A 48 14.81 25.06 14.64
C ASP A 48 15.84 25.84 13.79
N LEU A 49 15.46 26.23 12.55
CA LEU A 49 16.27 27.15 11.72
C LEU A 49 16.39 28.55 12.32
N ILE A 50 15.35 29.03 13.01
CA ILE A 50 15.35 30.36 13.66
C ILE A 50 16.02 30.30 15.02
N TRP A 51 15.86 29.19 15.75
CA TRP A 51 16.39 29.00 17.09
C TRP A 51 17.11 27.65 17.25
N PRO A 52 18.33 27.49 16.71
CA PRO A 52 19.05 26.22 16.69
C PRO A 52 19.40 25.69 18.09
N ALA A 53 19.40 26.56 19.09
CA ALA A 53 19.72 26.19 20.48
C ALA A 53 18.67 25.28 21.15
N ILE A 54 17.47 25.12 20.57
CA ILE A 54 16.43 24.23 21.11
C ILE A 54 16.68 22.77 20.67
N GLY A 55 17.33 22.55 19.52
CA GLY A 55 17.69 21.22 19.03
C GLY A 55 16.48 20.29 18.86
N ILE A 56 15.33 20.84 18.45
CA ILE A 56 14.08 20.09 18.36
C ILE A 56 14.19 19.04 17.24
N THR A 57 14.73 19.44 16.09
CA THR A 57 14.84 18.57 14.92
C THR A 57 15.70 17.36 15.21
N GLU A 58 16.87 17.53 15.82
CA GLU A 58 17.78 16.41 16.12
C GLU A 58 17.18 15.43 17.15
N ASN A 59 16.49 15.95 18.17
CA ASN A 59 15.80 15.10 19.15
C ASN A 59 14.65 14.30 18.52
N ILE A 60 13.84 14.94 17.67
CA ILE A 60 12.74 14.26 16.97
C ILE A 60 13.29 13.28 15.94
N ARG A 61 14.32 13.67 15.18
CA ARG A 61 14.99 12.79 14.22
C ARG A 61 15.50 11.51 14.89
N GLY A 62 16.15 11.61 16.05
CA GLY A 62 16.57 10.44 16.81
C GLY A 62 15.41 9.56 17.29
N VAL A 63 14.24 10.15 17.56
CA VAL A 63 13.02 9.37 17.85
C VAL A 63 12.49 8.70 16.58
N VAL A 64 12.45 9.41 15.45
CA VAL A 64 11.94 8.89 14.16
C VAL A 64 12.83 7.78 13.62
N GLU A 65 14.15 7.96 13.60
CA GLU A 65 15.10 6.92 13.22
C GLU A 65 15.07 5.72 14.20
N GLY A 66 14.68 5.96 15.45
CA GLY A 66 14.44 4.90 16.44
C GLY A 66 13.09 4.18 16.28
N ILE A 67 12.15 4.74 15.51
CA ILE A 67 10.97 4.03 15.05
C ILE A 67 11.43 3.27 13.81
N GLU A 68 11.66 1.97 13.92
CA GLU A 68 11.97 1.11 12.76
C GLU A 68 10.74 1.07 11.82
N PHE A 69 10.48 2.15 11.07
CA PHE A 69 9.26 2.34 10.29
C PHE A 69 9.04 1.20 9.30
N SER A 70 10.13 0.78 8.64
CA SER A 70 10.12 -0.37 7.75
C SER A 70 9.65 -1.64 8.46
N GLY A 71 10.22 -1.98 9.61
CA GLY A 71 9.84 -3.17 10.37
C GLY A 71 8.41 -3.07 10.90
N ALA A 72 8.04 -1.93 11.50
CA ALA A 72 6.69 -1.68 11.99
C ALA A 72 5.63 -1.83 10.89
N LEU A 73 5.89 -1.32 9.68
CA LEU A 73 4.96 -1.46 8.56
C LEU A 73 4.99 -2.86 7.95
N LEU A 74 6.15 -3.35 7.52
CA LEU A 74 6.22 -4.60 6.72
C LEU A 74 5.98 -5.86 7.55
N GLU A 75 6.39 -5.88 8.82
CA GLU A 75 6.23 -7.04 9.71
C GLU A 75 4.98 -6.91 10.57
N GLY A 76 4.68 -5.69 11.06
CA GLY A 76 3.57 -5.46 11.99
C GLY A 76 2.22 -5.14 11.33
N MET A 77 2.18 -4.14 10.44
CA MET A 77 0.92 -3.56 9.96
C MET A 77 0.45 -4.11 8.62
N LEU A 78 1.36 -4.47 7.71
CA LEU A 78 1.07 -4.84 6.34
C LEU A 78 0.13 -6.05 6.25
N GLY A 79 0.42 -7.11 7.02
CA GLY A 79 -0.44 -8.29 7.08
C GLY A 79 -1.87 -7.95 7.51
N LEU A 80 -2.03 -7.07 8.50
CA LEU A 80 -3.34 -6.64 8.99
C LEU A 80 -4.08 -5.75 7.97
N LEU A 81 -3.39 -4.77 7.37
CA LEU A 81 -3.96 -3.88 6.36
C LEU A 81 -4.45 -4.67 5.15
N LEU A 82 -3.66 -5.63 4.67
CA LEU A 82 -4.03 -6.48 3.54
C LEU A 82 -5.15 -7.46 3.89
N PHE A 83 -5.13 -8.04 5.08
CA PHE A 83 -6.20 -8.91 5.55
C PHE A 83 -7.52 -8.14 5.68
N ALA A 84 -7.49 -6.96 6.31
CA ALA A 84 -8.66 -6.09 6.49
C ALA A 84 -9.20 -5.61 5.14
N GLY A 85 -8.32 -5.14 4.25
CA GLY A 85 -8.69 -4.73 2.89
C GLY A 85 -9.34 -5.87 2.11
N ALA A 86 -8.79 -7.07 2.19
CA ALA A 86 -9.33 -8.27 1.54
C ALA A 86 -10.69 -8.69 2.10
N LEU A 87 -10.89 -8.59 3.41
CA LEU A 87 -12.13 -8.98 4.08
C LEU A 87 -13.34 -8.16 3.60
N HIS A 88 -13.13 -6.90 3.22
CA HIS A 88 -14.18 -6.02 2.72
C HIS A 88 -14.50 -6.23 1.22
N VAL A 89 -13.68 -6.99 0.48
CA VAL A 89 -13.89 -7.24 -0.96
C VAL A 89 -14.89 -8.37 -1.17
N LYS A 90 -15.95 -8.08 -1.94
CA LYS A 90 -16.95 -9.08 -2.34
C LYS A 90 -16.41 -9.95 -3.47
N ILE A 91 -16.21 -11.24 -3.23
CA ILE A 91 -15.66 -12.18 -4.23
C ILE A 91 -16.54 -12.26 -5.49
N GLU A 92 -17.86 -12.17 -5.38
CA GLU A 92 -18.76 -12.18 -6.54
C GLU A 92 -18.46 -11.02 -7.50
N ASP A 93 -18.36 -9.81 -6.96
CA ASP A 93 -18.03 -8.61 -7.75
C ASP A 93 -16.60 -8.71 -8.29
N LEU A 94 -15.65 -9.20 -7.48
CA LEU A 94 -14.27 -9.41 -7.89
C LEU A 94 -14.17 -10.43 -9.02
N ARG A 95 -14.96 -11.50 -9.01
CA ARG A 95 -14.98 -12.55 -10.04
C ARG A 95 -15.40 -11.98 -11.39
N GLU A 96 -16.34 -11.05 -11.43
CA GLU A 96 -16.74 -10.34 -12.66
C GLU A 96 -15.65 -9.42 -13.22
N GLN A 97 -14.67 -9.04 -12.39
CA GLN A 97 -13.54 -8.18 -12.75
C GLN A 97 -12.19 -8.92 -12.71
N ALA A 98 -12.19 -10.23 -12.46
CA ALA A 98 -10.98 -10.97 -12.11
C ALA A 98 -9.90 -10.88 -13.18
N TRP A 99 -10.28 -10.94 -14.46
CA TRP A 99 -9.32 -10.83 -15.56
C TRP A 99 -8.69 -9.43 -15.66
N THR A 100 -9.51 -8.39 -15.45
CA THR A 100 -9.02 -7.00 -15.39
C THR A 100 -8.05 -6.82 -14.25
N VAL A 101 -8.44 -7.23 -13.05
CA VAL A 101 -7.61 -7.12 -11.84
C VAL A 101 -6.32 -7.93 -11.99
N ALA A 102 -6.40 -9.18 -12.46
CA ALA A 102 -5.23 -10.04 -12.63
C ALA A 102 -4.23 -9.48 -13.64
N LEU A 103 -4.69 -8.97 -14.79
CA LEU A 103 -3.79 -8.36 -15.78
C LEU A 103 -3.15 -7.07 -15.24
N MET A 104 -3.88 -6.25 -14.50
CA MET A 104 -3.32 -5.03 -13.92
C MET A 104 -2.32 -5.34 -12.79
N ALA A 105 -2.65 -6.29 -11.91
CA ALA A 105 -1.79 -6.73 -10.81
C ALA A 105 -0.61 -7.62 -11.26
N THR A 106 -0.47 -7.95 -12.55
CA THR A 106 0.67 -8.71 -13.07
C THR A 106 1.38 -7.93 -14.17
N LEU A 107 0.78 -7.88 -15.36
CA LEU A 107 1.32 -7.16 -16.51
C LEU A 107 1.44 -5.66 -16.22
N GLY A 108 0.46 -5.06 -15.54
CA GLY A 108 0.51 -3.66 -15.16
C GLY A 108 1.71 -3.36 -14.25
N ILE A 109 1.97 -4.18 -13.23
CA ILE A 109 3.15 -4.05 -12.36
C ILE A 109 4.44 -4.21 -13.13
N ALA A 110 4.54 -5.21 -14.00
CA ALA A 110 5.75 -5.44 -14.80
C ALA A 110 6.06 -4.25 -15.71
N ILE A 111 5.04 -3.70 -16.38
CA ILE A 111 5.16 -2.51 -17.23
C ILE A 111 5.54 -1.28 -16.39
N SER A 112 4.84 -1.07 -15.26
CA SER A 112 5.09 0.05 -14.36
C SER A 112 6.53 0.03 -13.85
N THR A 113 6.98 -1.13 -13.36
CA THR A 113 8.32 -1.39 -12.85
C THR A 113 9.37 -1.13 -13.93
N ALA A 114 9.16 -1.62 -15.15
CA ALA A 114 10.08 -1.39 -16.25
C ALA A 114 10.16 0.09 -16.62
N ILE A 115 9.04 0.77 -16.86
CA ILE A 115 9.02 2.18 -17.27
C ILE A 115 9.62 3.07 -16.19
N ALA A 116 9.18 2.91 -14.95
CA ALA A 116 9.70 3.68 -13.83
C ALA A 116 11.19 3.39 -13.60
N GLY A 117 11.60 2.12 -13.66
CA GLY A 117 12.99 1.74 -13.40
C GLY A 117 13.94 2.18 -14.50
N PHE A 118 13.65 1.91 -15.77
CA PHE A 118 14.51 2.41 -16.86
C PHE A 118 14.52 3.94 -16.93
N GLY A 119 13.39 4.59 -16.67
CA GLY A 119 13.31 6.04 -16.57
C GLY A 119 14.17 6.60 -15.43
N PHE A 120 14.15 5.96 -14.26
CA PHE A 120 14.93 6.38 -13.11
C PHE A 120 16.44 6.14 -13.32
N ALA A 121 16.82 5.02 -13.96
CA ALA A 121 18.20 4.77 -14.36
C ALA A 121 18.73 5.88 -15.29
N TRP A 122 17.90 6.32 -16.24
CA TRP A 122 18.25 7.41 -17.14
C TRP A 122 18.35 8.76 -16.42
N LEU A 123 17.46 9.02 -15.45
CA LEU A 123 17.41 10.29 -14.72
C LEU A 123 18.61 10.44 -13.77
N VAL A 124 18.91 9.41 -13.00
CA VAL A 124 19.85 9.47 -11.87
C VAL A 124 21.19 8.79 -12.18
N GLY A 125 21.28 8.03 -13.29
CA GLY A 125 22.47 7.26 -13.63
C GLY A 125 22.66 5.98 -12.79
N ALA A 126 21.62 5.55 -12.08
CA ALA A 126 21.65 4.36 -11.24
C ALA A 126 21.79 3.07 -12.09
N PRO A 127 22.44 2.02 -11.57
CA PRO A 127 22.44 0.70 -12.21
C PRO A 127 21.02 0.22 -12.48
N ILE A 128 20.81 -0.41 -13.63
CA ILE A 128 19.46 -0.83 -14.08
C ILE A 128 18.73 -1.65 -13.02
N LEU A 129 19.42 -2.57 -12.34
CA LEU A 129 18.85 -3.38 -11.26
C LEU A 129 18.35 -2.54 -10.09
N VAL A 130 19.16 -1.59 -9.61
CA VAL A 130 18.80 -0.65 -8.53
C VAL A 130 17.63 0.24 -8.96
N ALA A 131 17.61 0.66 -10.22
CA ALA A 131 16.52 1.48 -10.73
C ALA A 131 15.22 0.66 -10.91
N LEU A 132 15.30 -0.61 -11.31
CA LEU A 132 14.14 -1.51 -11.33
C LEU A 132 13.58 -1.74 -9.93
N VAL A 133 14.43 -1.79 -8.90
CA VAL A 133 13.97 -1.81 -7.49
C VAL A 133 13.13 -0.56 -7.18
N PHE A 134 13.59 0.63 -7.61
CA PHE A 134 12.78 1.86 -7.51
C PHE A 134 11.46 1.75 -8.28
N GLY A 135 11.48 1.18 -9.49
CA GLY A 135 10.26 0.96 -10.26
C GLY A 135 9.26 0.03 -9.54
N ALA A 136 9.75 -1.01 -8.89
CA ALA A 136 8.93 -1.97 -8.16
C ALA A 136 8.31 -1.35 -6.90
N LEU A 137 9.08 -0.60 -6.10
CA LEU A 137 8.55 0.00 -4.88
C LEU A 137 7.53 1.13 -5.15
N ILE A 138 7.62 1.83 -6.29
CA ILE A 138 6.61 2.84 -6.67
C ILE A 138 5.44 2.25 -7.48
N SER A 139 5.43 0.96 -7.80
CA SER A 139 4.36 0.35 -8.58
C SER A 139 3.07 0.09 -7.77
N PRO A 140 3.14 -0.42 -6.52
CA PRO A 140 2.00 -0.56 -5.62
C PRO A 140 1.14 0.70 -5.50
N THR A 141 -0.14 0.51 -5.22
CA THR A 141 -1.12 1.58 -5.05
C THR A 141 -1.99 1.30 -3.83
N ASP A 142 -2.41 2.37 -3.15
CA ASP A 142 -3.16 2.31 -1.91
C ASP A 142 -4.68 2.46 -2.19
N PRO A 143 -5.49 1.41 -1.93
CA PRO A 143 -6.93 1.49 -2.16
C PRO A 143 -7.65 2.32 -1.09
N VAL A 144 -7.12 2.39 0.13
CA VAL A 144 -7.80 3.01 1.27
C VAL A 144 -7.91 4.52 1.05
N ALA A 145 -6.77 5.14 0.69
CA ALA A 145 -6.72 6.57 0.40
C ALA A 145 -7.70 6.95 -0.73
N VAL A 146 -7.79 6.09 -1.74
CA VAL A 146 -8.59 6.32 -2.95
C VAL A 146 -10.07 6.15 -2.68
N LEU A 147 -10.45 5.01 -2.10
CA LEU A 147 -11.85 4.66 -1.86
C LEU A 147 -12.48 5.59 -0.83
N GLY A 148 -11.74 5.99 0.21
CA GLY A 148 -12.22 6.98 1.19
C GLY A 148 -12.62 8.31 0.54
N VAL A 149 -11.81 8.80 -0.42
CA VAL A 149 -12.11 10.01 -1.19
C VAL A 149 -13.26 9.79 -2.18
N LEU A 150 -13.25 8.65 -2.88
CA LEU A 150 -14.13 8.38 -4.01
C LEU A 150 -15.54 7.94 -3.59
N ARG A 151 -15.77 7.49 -2.35
CA ARG A 151 -17.12 7.25 -1.79
C ARG A 151 -18.03 8.47 -1.98
N ALA A 152 -17.49 9.69 -1.89
CA ALA A 152 -18.24 10.95 -2.09
C ALA A 152 -18.52 11.29 -3.57
N ALA A 153 -17.95 10.56 -4.52
CA ALA A 153 -18.12 10.76 -5.96
C ALA A 153 -19.14 9.79 -6.59
N ASN A 154 -19.75 8.90 -5.80
CA ASN A 154 -20.76 7.92 -6.23
C ASN A 154 -20.32 7.14 -7.48
N LEU A 155 -19.17 6.48 -7.38
CA LEU A 155 -18.62 5.71 -8.47
C LEU A 155 -19.45 4.47 -8.77
N ARG A 156 -19.25 3.93 -9.96
CA ARG A 156 -19.83 2.63 -10.32
C ARG A 156 -19.13 1.55 -9.50
N LYS A 157 -19.94 0.64 -8.94
CA LYS A 157 -19.48 -0.52 -8.18
C LYS A 157 -18.39 -1.33 -8.90
N SER A 158 -18.47 -1.46 -10.23
CA SER A 158 -17.44 -2.16 -11.02
C SER A 158 -16.08 -1.47 -11.00
N LEU A 159 -16.03 -0.13 -10.96
CA LEU A 159 -14.80 0.64 -10.89
C LEU A 159 -14.22 0.63 -9.47
N GLU A 160 -15.07 0.74 -8.45
CA GLU A 160 -14.67 0.56 -7.05
C GLU A 160 -14.05 -0.82 -6.83
N THR A 161 -14.68 -1.87 -7.37
CA THR A 161 -14.17 -3.24 -7.30
C THR A 161 -12.84 -3.41 -8.05
N GLN A 162 -12.70 -2.76 -9.22
CA GLN A 162 -11.44 -2.78 -9.97
C GLN A 162 -10.31 -2.09 -9.20
N ILE A 163 -10.57 -0.93 -8.59
CA ILE A 163 -9.57 -0.18 -7.79
C ILE A 163 -9.19 -0.97 -6.54
N ALA A 164 -10.18 -1.47 -5.79
CA ALA A 164 -9.98 -2.25 -4.58
C ALA A 164 -9.20 -3.54 -4.88
N GLY A 165 -9.65 -4.30 -5.90
CA GLY A 165 -9.02 -5.54 -6.29
C GLY A 165 -7.60 -5.34 -6.82
N GLU A 166 -7.39 -4.39 -7.72
CA GLU A 166 -6.07 -4.12 -8.28
C GLU A 166 -5.06 -3.76 -7.19
N SER A 167 -5.40 -2.82 -6.31
CA SER A 167 -4.51 -2.38 -5.23
C SER A 167 -4.21 -3.50 -4.24
N LEU A 168 -5.23 -4.29 -3.85
CA LEU A 168 -5.08 -5.41 -2.91
C LEU A 168 -4.06 -6.47 -3.40
N PHE A 169 -4.13 -6.84 -4.67
CA PHE A 169 -3.17 -7.79 -5.24
C PHE A 169 -1.84 -7.11 -5.60
N ASN A 170 -1.85 -5.83 -5.96
CA ASN A 170 -0.65 -5.08 -6.32
C ASN A 170 0.30 -4.90 -5.14
N ASP A 171 -0.20 -4.69 -3.93
CA ASP A 171 0.65 -4.63 -2.72
C ASP A 171 1.38 -5.96 -2.49
N GLY A 172 0.67 -7.08 -2.60
CA GLY A 172 1.24 -8.42 -2.44
C GLY A 172 2.25 -8.77 -3.54
N VAL A 173 1.88 -8.59 -4.81
CA VAL A 173 2.76 -8.91 -5.94
C VAL A 173 3.94 -7.95 -6.02
N GLY A 174 3.71 -6.65 -5.81
CA GLY A 174 4.75 -5.63 -5.81
C GLY A 174 5.79 -5.85 -4.72
N TYR A 175 5.37 -6.29 -3.53
CA TYR A 175 6.28 -6.68 -2.46
C TYR A 175 7.20 -7.85 -2.87
N VAL A 176 6.65 -8.89 -3.49
CA VAL A 176 7.46 -10.04 -3.95
C VAL A 176 8.40 -9.62 -5.07
N VAL A 177 7.94 -8.83 -6.05
CA VAL A 177 8.81 -8.29 -7.13
C VAL A 177 9.94 -7.43 -6.55
N PHE A 178 9.65 -6.61 -5.54
CA PHE A 178 10.65 -5.82 -4.83
C PHE A 178 11.71 -6.71 -4.16
N LEU A 179 11.32 -7.71 -3.37
CA LEU A 179 12.27 -8.61 -2.70
C LEU A 179 13.19 -9.32 -3.69
N LEU A 180 12.64 -9.78 -4.81
CA LEU A 180 13.44 -10.41 -5.87
C LEU A 180 14.47 -9.45 -6.46
N LEU A 181 14.05 -8.23 -6.82
CA LEU A 181 14.94 -7.25 -7.42
C LEU A 181 16.00 -6.78 -6.42
N VAL A 182 15.67 -6.65 -5.14
CA VAL A 182 16.64 -6.36 -4.08
C VAL A 182 17.66 -7.50 -3.95
N GLY A 183 17.21 -8.76 -3.93
CA GLY A 183 18.11 -9.92 -3.88
C GLY A 183 19.03 -10.04 -5.09
N LEU A 184 18.61 -9.53 -6.25
CA LEU A 184 19.44 -9.46 -7.46
C LEU A 184 20.37 -8.24 -7.50
N ALA A 185 19.93 -7.10 -6.97
CA ALA A 185 20.70 -5.86 -6.94
C ALA A 185 21.78 -5.87 -5.85
N TRP A 186 21.51 -6.53 -4.73
CA TRP A 186 22.42 -6.72 -3.60
C TRP A 186 22.54 -8.21 -3.26
N PRO A 187 23.23 -9.01 -4.09
CA PRO A 187 23.39 -10.43 -3.85
C PRO A 187 24.17 -10.68 -2.55
N SER A 188 23.59 -11.47 -1.66
CA SER A 188 24.28 -11.93 -0.44
C SER A 188 25.34 -12.98 -0.80
N PRO A 189 26.50 -13.05 -0.12
CA PRO A 189 27.58 -14.00 -0.42
C PRO A 189 27.14 -15.48 -0.47
N ASP A 190 26.10 -15.84 0.28
CA ASP A 190 25.55 -17.19 0.38
C ASP A 190 24.46 -17.51 -0.66
N ALA A 191 24.03 -16.51 -1.45
CA ALA A 191 23.05 -16.71 -2.51
C ALA A 191 23.75 -17.29 -3.74
N HIS A 192 23.88 -18.63 -3.78
CA HIS A 192 24.26 -19.33 -5.00
C HIS A 192 23.42 -18.82 -6.17
N ALA A 193 24.11 -18.34 -7.20
CA ALA A 193 23.57 -17.72 -8.41
C ALA A 193 22.58 -18.65 -9.12
N GLN A 194 21.34 -18.66 -8.62
CA GLN A 194 20.20 -19.16 -9.34
C GLN A 194 19.95 -18.14 -10.45
N GLY A 195 20.30 -18.49 -11.70
CA GLY A 195 20.00 -17.65 -12.85
C GLY A 195 18.50 -17.33 -12.95
N LEU A 196 18.09 -16.57 -13.96
CA LEU A 196 16.68 -16.13 -14.16
C LEU A 196 15.62 -17.23 -13.94
N ALA A 197 15.92 -18.49 -14.29
CA ALA A 197 15.03 -19.62 -14.06
C ALA A 197 14.81 -19.96 -12.57
N GLY A 198 15.82 -19.86 -11.72
CA GLY A 198 15.66 -20.11 -10.29
C GLY A 198 15.01 -18.95 -9.55
N VAL A 199 15.22 -17.70 -10.00
CA VAL A 199 14.48 -16.53 -9.52
C VAL A 199 12.98 -16.66 -9.82
N LEU A 200 12.62 -17.09 -11.03
CA LEU A 200 11.22 -17.36 -11.40
C LEU A 200 10.63 -18.55 -10.62
N GLY A 201 11.45 -19.57 -10.32
CA GLY A 201 11.05 -20.69 -9.47
C GLY A 201 10.78 -20.28 -8.02
N LEU A 202 11.64 -19.42 -7.46
CA LEU A 202 11.47 -18.82 -6.13
C LEU A 202 10.21 -17.94 -6.08
N PHE A 203 10.02 -17.07 -7.08
CA PHE A 203 8.80 -16.26 -7.21
C PHE A 203 7.53 -17.13 -7.20
N GLY A 204 7.51 -18.16 -8.05
CA GLY A 204 6.38 -19.08 -8.15
C GLY A 204 6.12 -19.79 -6.84
N LYS A 205 7.18 -20.24 -6.16
CA LYS A 205 7.08 -20.89 -4.85
C LYS A 205 6.51 -19.94 -3.78
N GLU A 206 7.02 -18.72 -3.69
CA GLU A 206 6.59 -17.75 -2.69
C GLU A 206 5.14 -17.32 -2.90
N ALA A 207 4.77 -17.00 -4.14
CA ALA A 207 3.44 -16.52 -4.47
C ALA A 207 2.38 -17.64 -4.39
N LEU A 208 2.64 -18.80 -5.00
CA LEU A 208 1.71 -19.93 -4.95
C LEU A 208 1.65 -20.56 -3.56
N GLY A 209 2.79 -20.63 -2.86
CA GLY A 209 2.86 -21.11 -1.48
C GLY A 209 2.06 -20.22 -0.53
N GLY A 210 2.21 -18.89 -0.65
CA GLY A 210 1.43 -17.92 0.13
C GLY A 210 -0.07 -18.04 -0.14
N ALA A 211 -0.46 -18.13 -1.42
CA ALA A 211 -1.86 -18.29 -1.80
C ALA A 211 -2.47 -19.62 -1.31
N ALA A 212 -1.74 -20.74 -1.47
CA ALA A 212 -2.18 -22.04 -1.01
C ALA A 212 -2.31 -22.10 0.52
N LEU A 213 -1.34 -21.54 1.25
CA LEU A 213 -1.38 -21.45 2.70
C LEU A 213 -2.54 -20.57 3.17
N GLY A 214 -2.73 -19.40 2.56
CA GLY A 214 -3.83 -18.49 2.90
C GLY A 214 -5.20 -19.13 2.66
N ALA A 215 -5.37 -19.85 1.55
CA ALA A 215 -6.60 -20.58 1.26
C ALA A 215 -6.83 -21.72 2.26
N PHE A 216 -5.77 -22.47 2.61
CA PHE A 216 -5.86 -23.58 3.56
C PHE A 216 -6.19 -23.08 4.97
N LEU A 217 -5.44 -22.11 5.50
CA LEU A 217 -5.66 -21.55 6.83
C LEU A 217 -7.00 -20.80 6.91
N GLY A 218 -7.35 -20.01 5.90
CA GLY A 218 -8.65 -19.35 5.80
C GLY A 218 -9.80 -20.35 5.81
N TRP A 219 -9.68 -21.45 5.06
CA TRP A 219 -10.65 -22.55 5.09
C TRP A 219 -10.74 -23.22 6.46
N MET A 220 -9.61 -23.53 7.10
CA MET A 220 -9.59 -24.14 8.43
C MET A 220 -10.26 -23.24 9.47
N THR A 221 -9.90 -21.95 9.52
CA THR A 221 -10.49 -20.97 10.43
C THR A 221 -11.99 -20.87 10.19
N PHE A 222 -12.42 -20.82 8.93
CA PHE A 222 -13.84 -20.82 8.59
C PHE A 222 -14.59 -22.07 9.09
N GLN A 223 -14.01 -23.26 8.96
CA GLN A 223 -14.63 -24.50 9.47
C GLN A 223 -14.77 -24.50 10.99
N LEU A 224 -13.84 -23.86 11.71
CA LEU A 224 -13.92 -23.68 13.16
C LEU A 224 -15.03 -22.69 13.51
N MET A 225 -15.06 -21.52 12.85
CA MET A 225 -16.07 -20.48 13.09
C MET A 225 -17.49 -21.01 12.90
N LYS A 226 -17.74 -21.89 11.91
CA LYS A 226 -19.05 -22.55 11.72
C LYS A 226 -19.59 -23.29 12.94
N ARG A 227 -18.71 -23.73 13.84
CA ARG A 227 -19.07 -24.54 15.00
C ARG A 227 -19.09 -23.71 16.29
N ILE A 228 -18.80 -22.43 16.19
CA ILE A 228 -18.71 -21.47 17.29
C ILE A 228 -19.82 -20.45 17.07
N ASP A 229 -20.51 -20.07 18.14
CA ASP A 229 -21.49 -18.97 18.12
C ASP A 229 -21.15 -18.02 19.26
N ASP A 230 -19.94 -17.46 19.17
CA ASP A 230 -19.34 -16.57 20.16
C ASP A 230 -18.47 -15.53 19.45
N TYR A 231 -19.03 -14.33 19.27
CA TYR A 231 -18.42 -13.28 18.47
C TYR A 231 -17.00 -12.84 18.91
N PRO A 232 -16.65 -12.74 20.21
CA PRO A 232 -15.30 -12.41 20.63
C PRO A 232 -14.28 -13.49 20.22
N LEU A 233 -14.65 -14.76 20.35
CA LEU A 233 -13.79 -15.88 19.96
C LEU A 233 -13.60 -15.91 18.44
N GLU A 234 -14.65 -15.68 17.67
CA GLU A 234 -14.58 -15.57 16.22
C GLU A 234 -13.69 -14.41 15.75
N VAL A 235 -13.81 -13.22 16.37
CA VAL A 235 -12.88 -12.10 16.12
C VAL A 235 -11.44 -12.50 16.46
N LEU A 236 -11.22 -13.14 17.61
CA LEU A 236 -9.89 -13.61 18.02
C LEU A 236 -9.30 -14.61 17.01
N LEU A 237 -10.11 -15.52 16.46
CA LEU A 237 -9.67 -16.46 15.42
C LEU A 237 -9.25 -15.73 14.13
N THR A 238 -9.97 -14.69 13.71
CA THR A 238 -9.57 -13.88 12.55
C THR A 238 -8.27 -13.12 12.81
N LEU A 239 -8.08 -12.58 14.01
CA LEU A 239 -6.84 -11.91 14.41
C LEU A 239 -5.67 -12.90 14.44
N GLY A 240 -5.88 -14.10 15.00
CA GLY A 240 -4.91 -15.18 15.03
C GLY A 240 -4.55 -15.68 13.62
N LEU A 241 -5.50 -15.71 12.69
CA LEU A 241 -5.25 -16.01 11.29
C LEU A 241 -4.39 -14.93 10.62
N ALA A 242 -4.69 -13.65 10.86
CA ALA A 242 -3.95 -12.54 10.26
C ALA A 242 -2.50 -12.47 10.77
N PHE A 243 -2.27 -12.54 12.08
CA PHE A 243 -0.90 -12.54 12.64
C PHE A 243 -0.20 -13.88 12.48
N GLY A 244 -0.81 -14.94 12.99
CA GLY A 244 -0.18 -16.26 13.04
C GLY A 244 0.00 -16.88 11.66
N GLY A 245 -0.94 -16.64 10.73
CA GLY A 245 -0.78 -17.04 9.34
C GLY A 245 0.36 -16.30 8.65
N TYR A 246 0.55 -15.01 8.96
CA TYR A 246 1.57 -14.17 8.32
C TYR A 246 2.97 -14.59 8.74
N GLU A 247 3.17 -14.76 10.05
CA GLU A 247 4.42 -15.30 10.60
C GLU A 247 4.71 -16.71 10.10
N LEU A 248 3.68 -17.57 10.00
CA LEU A 248 3.86 -18.92 9.46
C LEU A 248 4.25 -18.89 7.97
N ALA A 249 3.69 -17.98 7.18
CA ALA A 249 4.08 -17.80 5.79
C ALA A 249 5.55 -17.40 5.67
N ILE A 250 6.00 -16.43 6.47
CA ILE A 250 7.40 -15.99 6.51
C ILE A 250 8.31 -17.15 6.91
N TYR A 251 7.95 -17.90 7.96
CA TYR A 251 8.71 -19.06 8.43
C TYR A 251 8.87 -20.16 7.35
N LEU A 252 7.84 -20.35 6.52
CA LEU A 252 7.86 -21.32 5.41
C LEU A 252 8.51 -20.77 4.12
N HIS A 253 9.02 -19.54 4.15
CA HIS A 253 9.51 -18.81 2.97
C HIS A 253 8.45 -18.69 1.87
N PHE A 254 7.24 -18.32 2.28
CA PHE A 254 6.12 -17.98 1.41
C PHE A 254 5.77 -16.49 1.55
N SER A 255 5.01 -15.96 0.60
CA SER A 255 4.58 -14.55 0.66
C SER A 255 3.51 -14.35 1.74
N GLY A 256 3.90 -13.72 2.86
CA GLY A 256 2.99 -13.27 3.92
C GLY A 256 1.87 -12.36 3.41
N PRO A 257 2.18 -11.31 2.61
CA PRO A 257 1.17 -10.45 2.00
C PRO A 257 0.11 -11.21 1.19
N ILE A 258 0.54 -12.13 0.31
CA ILE A 258 -0.40 -12.91 -0.51
C ILE A 258 -1.22 -13.87 0.35
N MET A 259 -0.60 -14.49 1.37
CA MET A 259 -1.33 -15.30 2.35
C MET A 259 -2.43 -14.49 3.03
N ALA A 260 -2.13 -13.28 3.51
CA ALA A 260 -3.09 -12.42 4.21
C ALA A 260 -4.26 -12.00 3.30
N VAL A 261 -3.97 -11.64 2.04
CA VAL A 261 -4.99 -11.32 1.04
C VAL A 261 -5.92 -12.52 0.79
N VAL A 262 -5.36 -13.70 0.53
CA VAL A 262 -6.18 -14.88 0.21
C VAL A 262 -6.98 -15.35 1.43
N ALA A 263 -6.38 -15.32 2.61
CA ALA A 263 -7.06 -15.63 3.87
C ALA A 263 -8.21 -14.64 4.15
N GLY A 264 -7.96 -13.34 3.99
CA GLY A 264 -8.96 -12.28 4.18
C GLY A 264 -10.12 -12.38 3.20
N LEU A 265 -9.85 -12.64 1.91
CA LEU A 265 -10.88 -12.90 0.90
C LEU A 265 -11.75 -14.11 1.30
N PHE A 266 -11.13 -15.18 1.78
CA PHE A 266 -11.84 -16.40 2.18
C PHE A 266 -12.79 -16.15 3.36
N ILE A 267 -12.33 -15.44 4.40
CA ILE A 267 -13.17 -15.06 5.54
C ILE A 267 -14.27 -14.08 5.12
N GLY A 268 -13.93 -13.08 4.31
CA GLY A 268 -14.84 -12.05 3.82
C GLY A 268 -16.03 -12.59 3.03
N ASP A 269 -15.84 -13.59 2.16
CA ASP A 269 -16.91 -14.16 1.32
C ASP A 269 -17.55 -15.42 1.90
N VAL A 270 -16.74 -16.38 2.35
CA VAL A 270 -17.25 -17.71 2.74
C VAL A 270 -17.79 -17.66 4.17
N GLY A 271 -17.10 -16.94 5.08
CA GLY A 271 -17.53 -16.63 6.44
C GLY A 271 -18.93 -16.02 6.49
N THR A 272 -19.12 -14.99 5.68
CA THR A 272 -20.34 -14.17 5.70
C THR A 272 -21.58 -14.79 5.04
N LYS A 273 -21.41 -15.77 4.15
CA LYS A 273 -22.55 -16.40 3.44
C LYS A 273 -23.03 -17.72 4.06
N HIS A 274 -22.16 -18.48 4.71
CA HIS A 274 -22.47 -19.87 5.05
C HIS A 274 -22.02 -20.34 6.45
N GLY A 275 -21.44 -19.47 7.30
CA GLY A 275 -20.88 -19.93 8.57
C GLY A 275 -21.04 -19.04 9.79
N MET A 276 -21.41 -17.77 9.66
CA MET A 276 -21.53 -16.84 10.79
C MET A 276 -22.98 -16.42 11.02
N SER A 277 -23.34 -16.20 12.30
CA SER A 277 -24.56 -15.48 12.65
C SER A 277 -24.49 -14.05 12.10
N LYS A 278 -25.65 -13.40 11.90
CA LYS A 278 -25.69 -11.99 11.44
C LYS A 278 -24.94 -11.07 12.40
N GLN A 279 -25.11 -11.31 13.70
CA GLN A 279 -24.46 -10.54 14.75
C GLN A 279 -22.95 -10.69 14.68
N THR A 280 -22.42 -11.92 14.58
CA THR A 280 -20.96 -12.09 14.53
C THR A 280 -20.35 -11.46 13.28
N ARG A 281 -21.05 -11.53 12.14
CA ARG A 281 -20.62 -10.86 10.91
C ARG A 281 -20.51 -9.34 11.09
N GLU A 282 -21.48 -8.71 11.76
CA GLU A 282 -21.44 -7.28 12.04
C GLU A 282 -20.26 -6.91 12.93
N TYR A 283 -20.01 -7.69 14.00
CA TYR A 283 -18.87 -7.44 14.90
C TYR A 283 -17.51 -7.65 14.23
N VAL A 284 -17.33 -8.74 13.46
CA VAL A 284 -16.08 -9.00 12.73
C VAL A 284 -15.81 -7.89 11.71
N ASN A 285 -16.82 -7.49 10.93
CA ASN A 285 -16.66 -6.40 9.97
C ASN A 285 -16.33 -5.08 10.67
N ALA A 286 -17.10 -4.70 11.70
CA ALA A 286 -16.87 -3.45 12.43
C ALA A 286 -15.50 -3.42 13.11
N PHE A 287 -15.06 -4.55 13.68
CA PHE A 287 -13.73 -4.67 14.26
C PHE A 287 -12.62 -4.45 13.23
N TRP A 288 -12.69 -5.13 12.09
CA TRP A 288 -11.67 -5.00 11.04
C TRP A 288 -11.71 -3.65 10.34
N GLU A 289 -12.88 -3.02 10.19
CA GLU A 289 -13.00 -1.64 9.70
C GLU A 289 -12.30 -0.66 10.66
N LEU A 290 -12.50 -0.79 11.98
CA LEU A 290 -11.83 0.04 12.98
C LEU A 290 -10.31 -0.20 13.00
N ILE A 291 -9.86 -1.45 12.91
CA ILE A 291 -8.43 -1.77 12.86
C ILE A 291 -7.81 -1.16 11.60
N ASP A 292 -8.43 -1.31 10.44
CA ASP A 292 -7.97 -0.72 9.18
C ASP A 292 -7.87 0.81 9.30
N GLU A 293 -8.90 1.48 9.83
CA GLU A 293 -8.87 2.94 10.04
C GLU A 293 -7.74 3.39 10.98
N ILE A 294 -7.54 2.69 12.10
CA ILE A 294 -6.49 3.02 13.07
C ILE A 294 -5.10 2.81 12.46
N LEU A 295 -4.87 1.68 11.78
CA LEU A 295 -3.57 1.38 11.16
C LEU A 295 -3.24 2.36 10.05
N ASN A 296 -4.22 2.75 9.23
CA ASN A 296 -4.02 3.78 8.21
C ASN A 296 -3.77 5.16 8.83
N ALA A 297 -4.47 5.53 9.90
CA ALA A 297 -4.20 6.77 10.61
C ALA A 297 -2.75 6.83 11.13
N VAL A 298 -2.26 5.74 11.73
CA VAL A 298 -0.87 5.61 12.19
C VAL A 298 0.11 5.63 11.01
N LEU A 299 -0.18 4.91 9.93
CA LEU A 299 0.65 4.88 8.72
C LEU A 299 0.83 6.29 8.13
N PHE A 300 -0.26 7.03 7.95
CA PHE A 300 -0.21 8.37 7.36
C PHE A 300 0.43 9.41 8.29
N LEU A 301 0.24 9.25 9.60
CA LEU A 301 1.00 10.02 10.60
C LEU A 301 2.50 9.79 10.44
N LEU A 302 2.92 8.52 10.40
CA LEU A 302 4.32 8.17 10.27
C LEU A 302 4.94 8.71 8.98
N ILE A 303 4.25 8.59 7.83
CA ILE A 303 4.70 9.21 6.57
C ILE A 303 4.90 10.74 6.74
N GLY A 304 4.00 11.41 7.46
CA GLY A 304 4.10 12.85 7.67
C GLY A 304 5.28 13.26 8.56
N VAL A 305 5.66 12.41 9.50
CA VAL A 305 6.81 12.60 10.40
C VAL A 305 8.12 12.16 9.73
N GLU A 306 8.07 11.24 8.77
CA GLU A 306 9.24 10.71 8.05
C GLU A 306 10.07 11.80 7.34
N VAL A 307 9.50 12.99 7.11
CA VAL A 307 10.23 14.15 6.58
C VAL A 307 11.51 14.48 7.37
N PHE A 308 11.56 14.17 8.68
CA PHE A 308 12.76 14.35 9.52
C PHE A 308 13.92 13.42 9.18
N ALA A 309 13.65 12.25 8.61
CA ALA A 309 14.67 11.26 8.24
C ALA A 309 15.13 11.40 6.77
N VAL A 310 14.41 12.18 5.96
CA VAL A 310 14.70 12.36 4.53
C VAL A 310 15.70 13.49 4.31
N ALA A 311 16.79 13.19 3.61
CA ALA A 311 17.76 14.18 3.18
C ALA A 311 17.31 14.87 1.88
N PHE A 312 16.95 16.15 1.97
CA PHE A 312 16.61 16.97 0.81
C PHE A 312 17.86 17.67 0.28
N ASN A 313 18.40 17.18 -0.84
CA ASN A 313 19.37 17.90 -1.65
C ASN A 313 18.73 18.29 -2.99
N VAL A 314 19.35 19.26 -3.70
CA VAL A 314 18.80 19.81 -4.95
C VAL A 314 18.63 18.71 -6.00
N ASP A 315 19.60 17.81 -6.11
CA ASP A 315 19.57 16.71 -7.08
C ASP A 315 18.42 15.72 -6.81
N ALA A 316 18.17 15.36 -5.55
CA ALA A 316 17.06 14.49 -5.17
C ALA A 316 15.70 15.16 -5.32
N ILE A 317 15.61 16.50 -5.22
CA ILE A 317 14.37 17.22 -5.53
C ILE A 317 14.07 17.13 -7.03
N TRP A 318 15.07 17.35 -7.89
CA TRP A 318 14.91 17.16 -9.33
C TRP A 318 14.58 15.72 -9.70
N ALA A 319 15.22 14.75 -9.04
CA ALA A 319 14.89 13.34 -9.17
C ALA A 319 13.45 13.05 -8.72
N GLY A 320 12.99 13.66 -7.63
CA GLY A 320 11.61 13.61 -7.15
C GLY A 320 10.60 14.12 -8.18
N ILE A 321 10.85 15.29 -8.76
CA ILE A 321 9.98 15.89 -9.79
C ILE A 321 9.91 14.99 -11.04
N GLY A 322 11.05 14.49 -11.53
CA GLY A 322 11.05 13.55 -12.63
C GLY A 322 10.43 12.20 -12.24
N GLY A 323 10.60 11.77 -11.00
CA GLY A 323 9.96 10.60 -10.41
C GLY A 323 8.44 10.70 -10.42
N ILE A 324 7.86 11.88 -10.18
CA ILE A 324 6.41 12.13 -10.31
C ILE A 324 5.97 11.90 -11.76
N ALA A 325 6.68 12.50 -12.73
CA ALA A 325 6.36 12.32 -14.15
C ALA A 325 6.47 10.85 -14.56
N LEU A 326 7.53 10.16 -14.14
CA LEU A 326 7.74 8.73 -14.39
C LEU A 326 6.64 7.88 -13.76
N SER A 327 6.25 8.15 -12.52
CA SER A 327 5.17 7.46 -11.82
C SER A 327 3.84 7.59 -12.57
N LEU A 328 3.51 8.80 -13.05
CA LEU A 328 2.29 9.04 -13.82
C LEU A 328 2.31 8.35 -15.19
N VAL A 329 3.44 8.39 -15.90
CA VAL A 329 3.59 7.71 -17.21
C VAL A 329 3.55 6.20 -17.04
N ALA A 330 4.28 5.67 -16.06
CA ALA A 330 4.28 4.26 -15.70
C ALA A 330 2.87 3.78 -15.36
N ARG A 331 2.13 4.54 -14.54
CA ARG A 331 0.75 4.23 -14.19
C ARG A 331 -0.19 4.28 -15.39
N LEU A 332 -0.07 5.31 -16.24
CA LEU A 332 -0.89 5.41 -17.45
C LEU A 332 -0.68 4.20 -18.37
N ALA A 333 0.56 3.76 -18.55
CA ALA A 333 0.87 2.58 -19.35
C ALA A 333 0.38 1.29 -18.68
N ALA A 334 0.61 1.14 -17.37
CA ALA A 334 0.18 0.00 -16.57
C ALA A 334 -1.34 -0.21 -16.57
N VAL A 335 -2.11 0.88 -16.70
CA VAL A 335 -3.58 0.84 -16.82
C VAL A 335 -4.00 0.67 -18.29
N SER A 336 -3.46 1.49 -19.18
CA SER A 336 -3.91 1.56 -20.57
C SER A 336 -3.62 0.28 -21.33
N VAL A 337 -2.45 -0.34 -21.13
CA VAL A 337 -2.06 -1.53 -21.88
C VAL A 337 -3.01 -2.71 -21.57
N PRO A 338 -3.23 -3.13 -20.32
CA PRO A 338 -4.22 -4.16 -20.01
C PRO A 338 -5.63 -3.85 -20.48
N VAL A 339 -6.10 -2.60 -20.28
CA VAL A 339 -7.45 -2.18 -20.67
C VAL A 339 -7.63 -2.23 -22.19
N LEU A 340 -6.66 -1.73 -22.96
CA LEU A 340 -6.69 -1.77 -24.43
C LEU A 340 -6.62 -3.20 -24.96
N LEU A 341 -5.81 -4.06 -24.35
CA LEU A 341 -5.67 -5.46 -24.74
C LEU A 341 -6.99 -6.21 -24.52
N MET A 342 -7.66 -5.96 -23.40
CA MET A 342 -9.00 -6.50 -23.12
C MET A 342 -10.12 -5.82 -23.89
N SER A 343 -9.92 -4.57 -24.37
CA SER A 343 -10.96 -3.84 -25.11
C SER A 343 -11.42 -4.56 -26.38
N ARG A 344 -10.61 -5.52 -26.85
CA ARG A 344 -10.91 -6.44 -27.95
C ARG A 344 -12.03 -7.45 -27.63
N TRP A 345 -12.24 -7.75 -26.35
CA TRP A 345 -13.22 -8.74 -25.86
C TRP A 345 -14.24 -8.16 -24.88
N ARG A 346 -13.97 -6.98 -24.32
CA ARG A 346 -14.85 -6.32 -23.33
C ARG A 346 -14.94 -4.82 -23.60
N LYS A 347 -16.15 -4.25 -23.57
CA LYS A 347 -16.31 -2.79 -23.68
C LYS A 347 -15.96 -2.12 -22.35
N PHE A 348 -15.05 -1.16 -22.39
CA PHE A 348 -14.74 -0.28 -21.27
C PHE A 348 -15.30 1.12 -21.54
N ARG A 349 -15.79 1.78 -20.49
CA ARG A 349 -16.17 3.20 -20.58
C ARG A 349 -14.91 4.06 -20.60
N ARG A 350 -15.00 5.23 -21.26
CA ARG A 350 -13.86 6.16 -21.43
C ARG A 350 -13.32 6.75 -20.13
N ASP A 351 -14.09 6.71 -19.05
CA ASP A 351 -13.73 7.21 -17.72
C ASP A 351 -12.84 6.22 -16.92
N VAL A 352 -12.77 4.95 -17.34
CA VAL A 352 -11.99 3.92 -16.62
C VAL A 352 -10.50 4.26 -16.61
N ILE A 353 -9.90 4.52 -17.77
CA ILE A 353 -8.45 4.79 -17.84
C ILE A 353 -8.06 6.05 -17.05
N PRO A 354 -8.72 7.21 -17.22
CA PRO A 354 -8.39 8.40 -16.45
C PRO A 354 -8.57 8.22 -14.93
N ILE A 355 -9.68 7.60 -14.49
CA ILE A 355 -9.95 7.42 -13.06
C ILE A 355 -8.97 6.41 -12.45
N MET A 356 -8.69 5.28 -13.11
CA MET A 356 -7.73 4.30 -12.57
C MET A 356 -6.28 4.79 -12.63
N THR A 357 -5.94 5.65 -13.58
CA THR A 357 -4.61 6.27 -13.66
C THR A 357 -4.43 7.31 -12.58
N TRP A 358 -5.38 8.25 -12.46
CA TRP A 358 -5.29 9.34 -11.49
C TRP A 358 -5.60 8.90 -10.06
N GLY A 359 -6.43 7.88 -9.91
CA GLY A 359 -6.76 7.23 -8.64
C GLY A 359 -5.76 6.15 -8.24
N GLY A 360 -4.64 5.98 -8.94
CA GLY A 360 -3.56 5.09 -8.51
C GLY A 360 -2.68 5.74 -7.44
N LEU A 361 -3.27 6.04 -6.27
CA LEU A 361 -2.54 6.71 -5.19
C LEU A 361 -1.40 5.84 -4.67
N LYS A 362 -0.24 6.43 -4.40
CA LYS A 362 0.90 5.73 -3.79
C LYS A 362 0.75 5.73 -2.28
N GLY A 363 0.97 4.57 -1.66
CA GLY A 363 0.78 4.36 -0.23
C GLY A 363 2.06 4.44 0.58
N GLY A 364 1.92 4.30 1.91
CA GLY A 364 3.06 4.24 2.83
C GLY A 364 3.97 3.02 2.65
N ILE A 365 3.46 1.96 2.01
CA ILE A 365 4.24 0.76 1.67
C ILE A 365 5.45 1.13 0.82
N SER A 366 5.30 2.02 -0.17
CA SER A 366 6.42 2.47 -1.01
C SER A 366 7.54 3.09 -0.18
N VAL A 367 7.21 3.91 0.82
CA VAL A 367 8.19 4.54 1.72
C VAL A 367 8.88 3.50 2.58
N ALA A 368 8.15 2.52 3.13
CA ALA A 368 8.75 1.47 3.96
C ALA A 368 9.70 0.58 3.15
N LEU A 369 9.32 0.24 1.91
CA LEU A 369 10.20 -0.50 1.01
C LEU A 369 11.45 0.28 0.65
N ALA A 370 11.36 1.61 0.50
CA ALA A 370 12.55 2.42 0.29
C ALA A 370 13.47 2.44 1.53
N LEU A 371 12.91 2.47 2.74
CA LEU A 371 13.65 2.43 4.00
C LEU A 371 14.28 1.07 4.28
N SER A 372 13.63 -0.02 3.86
CA SER A 372 14.12 -1.40 4.00
C SER A 372 15.31 -1.74 3.10
N LEU A 373 15.66 -0.84 2.17
CA LEU A 373 16.79 -1.05 1.27
C LEU A 373 18.11 -1.20 2.04
N PRO A 374 19.00 -2.11 1.58
CA PRO A 374 20.36 -2.19 2.09
C PRO A 374 21.09 -0.85 1.94
N ASP A 375 21.97 -0.55 2.89
CA ASP A 375 22.75 0.69 2.83
C ASP A 375 23.63 0.71 1.57
N SER A 376 23.44 1.77 0.79
CA SER A 376 24.08 1.98 -0.50
C SER A 376 24.07 3.46 -0.84
N GLU A 377 24.91 3.87 -1.79
CA GLU A 377 24.93 5.24 -2.31
C GLU A 377 23.59 5.69 -2.92
N TRP A 378 22.77 4.73 -3.38
CA TRP A 378 21.49 4.98 -4.05
C TRP A 378 20.30 5.07 -3.09
N LYS A 379 20.42 4.51 -1.87
CA LYS A 379 19.32 4.49 -0.89
C LYS A 379 18.79 5.90 -0.57
N PRO A 380 19.62 6.93 -0.29
CA PRO A 380 19.12 8.28 0.00
C PRO A 380 18.31 8.90 -1.15
N ILE A 381 18.81 8.81 -2.39
CA ILE A 381 18.11 9.39 -3.55
C ILE A 381 16.82 8.64 -3.88
N ILE A 382 16.80 7.32 -3.72
CA ILE A 382 15.59 6.50 -3.86
C ILE A 382 14.56 6.87 -2.80
N LEU A 383 14.99 7.00 -1.54
CA LEU A 383 14.10 7.36 -0.43
C LEU A 383 13.47 8.74 -0.65
N THR A 384 14.29 9.76 -0.93
CA THR A 384 13.80 11.14 -1.16
C THR A 384 12.89 11.22 -2.38
N THR A 385 13.23 10.54 -3.48
CA THR A 385 12.38 10.49 -4.68
C THR A 385 11.04 9.83 -4.39
N THR A 386 11.06 8.67 -3.72
CA THR A 386 9.86 7.93 -3.31
C THR A 386 8.97 8.78 -2.42
N TYR A 387 9.56 9.46 -1.44
CA TYR A 387 8.86 10.33 -0.52
C TYR A 387 8.13 11.46 -1.24
N ILE A 388 8.81 12.15 -2.16
CA ILE A 388 8.22 13.21 -2.99
C ILE A 388 7.06 12.67 -3.85
N VAL A 389 7.24 11.51 -4.48
CA VAL A 389 6.20 10.86 -5.29
C VAL A 389 4.97 10.50 -4.44
N VAL A 390 5.18 9.95 -3.24
CA VAL A 390 4.10 9.57 -2.32
C VAL A 390 3.35 10.81 -1.81
N LEU A 391 4.05 11.86 -1.39
CA LEU A 391 3.42 13.12 -0.95
C LEU A 391 2.61 13.77 -2.09
N PHE A 392 3.18 13.84 -3.30
CA PHE A 392 2.45 14.33 -4.46
C PHE A 392 1.19 13.50 -4.72
N SER A 393 1.33 12.17 -4.65
CA SER A 393 0.21 11.28 -4.91
C SER A 393 -0.91 11.49 -3.89
N ILE A 394 -0.61 11.38 -2.59
CA ILE A 394 -1.62 11.47 -1.54
C ILE A 394 -2.27 12.86 -1.49
N ILE A 395 -1.47 13.93 -1.55
CA ILE A 395 -2.00 15.30 -1.37
C ILE A 395 -2.63 15.80 -2.68
N ILE A 396 -1.91 15.72 -3.81
CA ILE A 396 -2.39 16.30 -5.06
C ILE A 396 -3.38 15.36 -5.73
N GLN A 397 -2.99 14.11 -6.03
CA GLN A 397 -3.92 13.19 -6.69
C GLN A 397 -5.09 12.84 -5.77
N GLY A 398 -4.84 12.62 -4.48
CA GLY A 398 -5.89 12.26 -3.51
C GLY A 398 -6.93 13.34 -3.31
N LEU A 399 -6.58 14.64 -3.31
CA LEU A 399 -7.58 15.71 -3.21
C LEU A 399 -8.27 16.03 -4.55
N THR A 400 -7.66 15.69 -5.68
CA THR A 400 -8.18 16.02 -7.01
C THR A 400 -8.91 14.88 -7.72
N ILE A 401 -8.84 13.65 -7.21
CA ILE A 401 -9.51 12.50 -7.82
C ILE A 401 -11.05 12.57 -7.72
N ALA A 402 -11.60 13.01 -6.59
CA ALA A 402 -13.05 13.20 -6.44
C ALA A 402 -13.65 14.19 -7.45
N PRO A 403 -13.12 15.42 -7.62
CA PRO A 403 -13.65 16.35 -8.61
C PRO A 403 -13.46 15.84 -10.06
N LEU A 404 -12.35 15.16 -10.35
CA LEU A 404 -12.13 14.52 -11.66
C LEU A 404 -13.20 13.45 -11.94
N ALA A 405 -13.44 12.56 -10.99
CA ALA A 405 -14.45 11.51 -11.10
C ALA A 405 -15.86 12.07 -11.33
N LYS A 406 -16.24 13.12 -10.57
CA LYS A 406 -17.54 13.80 -10.73
C LYS A 406 -17.69 14.41 -12.12
N ARG A 407 -16.65 15.04 -12.65
CA ARG A 407 -16.66 15.64 -13.99
C ARG A 407 -16.83 14.59 -15.07
N LEU A 408 -16.04 13.52 -15.02
CA LEU A 408 -16.08 12.45 -16.02
C LEU A 408 -17.40 11.67 -15.98
N ASN A 409 -17.97 11.45 -14.79
CA ASN A 409 -19.27 10.79 -14.69
C ASN A 409 -20.38 11.64 -15.34
N ARG A 410 -20.39 12.95 -15.09
CA ARG A 410 -21.34 13.89 -15.71
C ARG A 410 -21.21 13.96 -17.23
N GLU A 411 -19.98 13.97 -17.76
CA GLU A 411 -19.75 13.96 -19.21
C GLU A 411 -20.28 12.67 -19.87
N GLN A 412 -20.35 11.55 -19.15
CA GLN A 412 -20.91 10.30 -19.67
C GLN A 412 -22.42 10.19 -19.55
N GLU A 413 -23.05 10.89 -18.60
CA GLU A 413 -24.52 10.97 -18.54
C GLU A 413 -25.12 11.83 -19.67
N LEU A 414 -24.29 12.70 -20.27
CA LEU A 414 -24.67 13.60 -21.37
C LEU A 414 -24.46 12.99 -22.78
N LEU A 415 -23.79 11.82 -22.86
CA LEU A 415 -23.49 11.06 -24.08
C LEU A 415 -24.39 9.82 -24.18
#